data_AF-A0A7C5TRX5-F1
#
_entry.id   AF-A0A7C5TRX5-F1
#
_cell.length_a   1.000
_cell.length_b   1.000
_cell.length_c   1.000
_cell.angle_alpha   90.00
_cell.angle_beta   90.00
_cell.angle_gamma   90.00
#
_symmetry.space_group_name_H-M   'P 1'
#
loop_
_entity.id
_entity.type
_entity.pdbx_description
1 polymer ?
#
loop_
_entity_poly.entity_id
_entity_poly.type
_entity_poly.pdbx_seq_one_letter_code
_entity_poly.pdbx_strand_id
1 'polypeptide(L)'
;MDGKTLLLLLILAQLATHALSEDCMDVEMFRKLEPTIEDIQTIGYALAVLMIGYQGLKWSASESDETREDAKRGIIYIIIGIFVLKVGGEFILYILCG
;
A
#
# COMPACT_ATOMS: atom_id res chain seq x y z
N MET A 1 -9.63 14.67 10.44
CA MET A 1 -9.95 13.75 9.33
C MET A 1 -10.28 12.42 9.97
N ASP A 2 -11.53 11.95 9.85
CA ASP A 2 -11.89 10.66 10.43
C ASP A 2 -11.29 9.50 9.61
N GLY A 3 -11.10 8.34 10.23
CA GLY A 3 -10.52 7.18 9.56
C GLY A 3 -11.35 6.67 8.38
N LYS A 4 -12.65 6.96 8.36
CA LYS A 4 -13.59 6.54 7.31
C LYS A 4 -13.42 7.36 6.03
N THR A 5 -13.21 8.67 6.16
CA THR A 5 -12.95 9.61 5.07
C THR A 5 -11.60 9.26 4.42
N LEU A 6 -10.60 8.90 5.22
CA LEU A 6 -9.33 8.39 4.72
C LEU A 6 -9.53 7.12 3.88
N LEU A 7 -10.33 6.18 4.38
CA LEU A 7 -10.62 4.93 3.68
C LEU A 7 -11.39 5.16 2.37
N LEU A 8 -12.36 6.08 2.35
CA LEU A 8 -13.09 6.47 1.14
C LEU A 8 -12.17 7.13 0.10
N LEU A 9 -11.30 8.05 0.52
CA LEU A 9 -10.34 8.70 -0.39
C LEU A 9 -9.36 7.69 -0.99
N LEU A 10 -8.91 6.72 -0.19
CA LEU A 10 -8.02 5.65 -0.65
C LEU A 10 -8.72 4.75 -1.69
N ILE A 11 -9.98 4.36 -1.44
CA ILE A 11 -10.75 3.56 -2.41
C ILE A 11 -10.97 4.33 -3.71
N LEU A 12 -11.34 5.61 -3.64
CA LEU A 12 -11.55 6.44 -4.83
C LEU A 12 -10.26 6.63 -5.64
N ALA A 13 -9.12 6.81 -4.97
CA ALA A 13 -7.83 6.89 -5.63
C ALA A 13 -7.44 5.58 -6.33
N GLN A 14 -7.70 4.41 -5.70
CA GLN A 14 -7.48 3.11 -6.34
C GLN A 14 -8.36 2.88 -7.58
N LEU A 15 -9.63 3.29 -7.51
CA LEU A 15 -10.56 3.14 -8.63
C LEU A 15 -10.14 4.00 -9.83
N ALA A 16 -9.62 5.20 -9.56
CA ALA A 16 -9.09 6.09 -10.59
C ALA A 16 -7.85 5.51 -11.28
N THR A 17 -6.93 4.88 -10.54
CA THR A 17 -5.74 4.26 -11.16
C THR A 17 -6.09 3.06 -12.03
N HIS A 18 -7.06 2.23 -11.63
CA HIS A 18 -7.51 1.09 -12.44
C HIS A 18 -8.15 1.50 -13.77
N ALA A 19 -8.86 2.63 -13.81
CA ALA A 19 -9.48 3.12 -15.04
C ALA A 19 -8.48 3.65 -16.09
N LEU A 20 -7.21 3.87 -15.71
CA LEU A 20 -6.17 4.42 -16.60
C LEU A 20 -5.27 3.36 -17.23
N SER A 21 -5.40 2.07 -16.86
CA SER A 21 -4.46 1.03 -17.31
C SER A 21 -4.86 0.30 -18.60
N GLU A 22 -5.99 0.63 -19.24
CA GLU A 22 -6.50 -0.13 -20.40
C GLU A 22 -5.78 0.18 -21.74
N ASP A 23 -4.93 1.21 -21.81
CA ASP A 23 -4.34 1.68 -23.08
C ASP A 23 -2.88 1.22 -23.36
N CYS A 24 -2.30 0.32 -22.55
CA CYS A 24 -0.89 -0.08 -22.68
C CYS A 24 -0.63 -1.27 -23.61
N MET A 25 -0.31 -1.01 -24.89
CA MET A 25 0.31 -2.01 -25.78
C MET A 25 1.66 -1.53 -26.33
N ASP A 26 2.74 -1.91 -25.66
CA ASP A 26 4.02 -2.27 -26.28
C ASP A 26 4.74 -3.32 -25.41
N VAL A 27 4.74 -4.59 -25.85
CA VAL A 27 4.78 -5.79 -24.97
C VAL A 27 6.20 -6.32 -24.70
N GLU A 28 7.23 -5.82 -25.40
CA GLU A 28 8.53 -6.49 -25.45
C GLU A 28 9.52 -6.00 -24.39
N MET A 29 9.44 -4.73 -23.99
CA MET A 29 10.24 -4.17 -22.90
C MET A 29 9.61 -4.43 -21.51
N PHE A 30 8.27 -4.51 -21.45
CA PHE A 30 7.52 -4.73 -20.21
C PHE A 30 7.72 -6.12 -19.60
N ARG A 31 7.87 -7.16 -20.43
CA ARG A 31 8.07 -8.55 -19.97
C ARG A 31 9.29 -8.73 -19.06
N LYS A 32 10.27 -7.83 -19.15
CA LYS A 32 11.50 -7.89 -18.33
C LYS A 32 11.41 -7.07 -17.05
N LEU A 33 10.49 -6.11 -16.96
CA LEU A 33 10.33 -5.20 -15.81
C LEU A 33 9.19 -5.61 -14.87
N GLU A 34 8.12 -6.21 -15.40
CA GLU A 34 6.99 -6.74 -14.62
C GLU A 34 7.42 -7.56 -13.39
N PRO A 35 8.31 -8.58 -13.52
CA PRO A 35 8.66 -9.41 -12.37
C PRO A 35 9.39 -8.60 -11.27
N THR A 36 10.13 -7.55 -11.64
CA THR A 36 10.90 -6.77 -10.65
C THR A 36 9.99 -5.90 -9.77
N ILE A 37 8.92 -5.34 -10.33
CA ILE A 37 7.98 -4.49 -9.58
C ILE A 37 7.13 -5.37 -8.65
N GLU A 38 6.68 -6.53 -9.14
CA GLU A 38 5.89 -7.48 -8.34
C GLU A 38 6.71 -8.05 -7.17
N ASP A 39 8.00 -8.35 -7.38
CA ASP A 39 8.90 -8.80 -6.32
C ASP A 39 9.04 -7.75 -5.19
N ILE A 40 9.20 -6.48 -5.55
CA ILE A 40 9.29 -5.38 -4.56
C ILE A 40 8.00 -5.24 -3.77
N GLN A 41 6.85 -5.31 -4.45
CA GLN A 41 5.54 -5.24 -3.79
C GLN A 41 5.33 -6.42 -2.84
N THR A 42 5.72 -7.63 -3.26
CA THR A 42 5.61 -8.85 -2.45
C THR A 42 6.41 -8.73 -1.16
N ILE A 43 7.66 -8.25 -1.23
CA ILE A 43 8.49 -7.99 -0.04
C ILE A 43 7.85 -6.91 0.84
N GLY A 44 7.33 -5.84 0.22
CA GLY A 44 6.62 -4.77 0.94
C GLY A 44 5.41 -5.27 1.71
N TYR A 45 4.58 -6.13 1.11
CA TYR A 45 3.43 -6.73 1.79
C TYR A 45 3.84 -7.67 2.92
N ALA A 46 4.89 -8.47 2.72
CA ALA A 46 5.42 -9.33 3.78
C ALA A 46 5.87 -8.52 5.01
N LEU A 47 6.61 -7.42 4.78
CA LEU A 47 7.02 -6.51 5.85
C LEU A 47 5.82 -5.86 6.54
N ALA A 48 4.80 -5.47 5.78
CA ALA A 48 3.59 -4.88 6.34
C ALA A 48 2.86 -5.86 7.27
N VAL A 49 2.75 -7.14 6.91
CA VAL A 49 2.16 -8.17 7.77
C VAL A 49 2.94 -8.29 9.08
N LEU A 50 4.27 -8.33 9.03
CA LEU A 50 5.11 -8.39 10.23
C LEU A 50 4.92 -7.15 11.12
N MET A 51 4.88 -5.97 10.53
CA MET A 51 4.71 -4.70 11.25
C MET A 51 3.32 -4.59 11.87
N ILE A 52 2.27 -5.05 11.19
CA ILE A 52 0.92 -5.14 11.75
C ILE A 52 0.90 -6.11 12.93
N GLY A 53 1.55 -7.27 12.79
CA GLY A 53 1.71 -8.23 13.88
C GLY A 53 2.39 -7.61 15.10
N TYR A 54 3.50 -6.88 14.88
CA TYR A 54 4.20 -6.15 15.94
C TYR A 54 3.31 -5.10 16.63
N GLN A 55 2.57 -4.30 15.87
CA GLN A 55 1.66 -3.31 16.46
C GLN A 55 0.48 -3.96 17.17
N GLY A 56 -0.02 -5.10 16.68
CA GLY A 56 -1.04 -5.90 17.36
C GLY A 56 -0.54 -6.43 18.71
N LEU A 57 0.69 -6.92 18.77
CA LEU A 57 1.33 -7.33 20.02
C LEU A 57 1.53 -6.14 20.96
N LYS A 58 2.02 -5.00 20.46
CA LYS A 58 2.19 -3.77 21.24
C LYS A 58 0.86 -3.29 21.83
N TRP A 59 -0.23 -3.37 21.07
CA TRP A 59 -1.57 -3.02 21.53
C TRP A 59 -2.11 -3.99 22.58
N SER A 60 -1.84 -5.29 22.44
CA SER A 60 -2.26 -6.31 23.40
C SER A 60 -1.50 -6.20 24.72
N ALA A 61 -0.19 -5.96 24.65
CA ALA A 61 0.70 -5.86 25.80
C ALA A 61 0.69 -4.48 26.50
N SER A 62 0.01 -3.48 25.92
CA SER A 62 -0.02 -2.13 26.51
C SER A 62 -0.95 -2.03 27.71
N GLU A 63 -0.41 -1.47 28.80
CA GLU A 63 -1.15 -1.18 30.03
C GLU A 63 -1.78 0.22 30.04
N SER A 64 -1.27 1.16 29.23
CA SER A 64 -1.78 2.52 29.12
C SER A 64 -2.57 2.76 27.82
N ASP A 65 -3.61 3.59 27.92
CA ASP A 65 -4.44 3.97 26.76
C ASP A 65 -3.64 4.74 25.71
N GLU A 66 -2.64 5.53 26.12
CA GLU A 66 -1.73 6.24 25.21
C GLU A 66 -0.96 5.26 24.31
N THR A 67 -0.42 4.18 24.89
CA THR A 67 0.33 3.17 24.12
C THR A 67 -0.58 2.41 23.15
N ARG A 68 -1.87 2.22 23.52
CA ARG A 68 -2.88 1.64 22.62
C ARG A 68 -3.19 2.54 21.44
N GLU A 69 -3.32 3.85 21.67
CA GLU A 69 -3.53 4.81 20.59
C GLU A 69 -2.34 4.86 19.64
N ASP A 70 -1.12 4.83 20.17
CA ASP A 70 0.10 4.77 19.36
C ASP A 70 0.18 3.52 18.50
N ALA A 71 -0.17 2.35 19.05
CA ALA A 71 -0.21 1.11 18.28
C ALA A 71 -1.26 1.18 17.15
N LYS A 72 -2.44 1.75 17.41
CA LYS A 72 -3.47 1.98 16.40
C LYS A 72 -3.00 2.94 15.30
N ARG A 73 -2.35 4.05 15.66
CA ARG A 73 -1.76 4.99 14.70
C ARG A 73 -0.68 4.31 13.87
N GLY A 74 0.14 3.47 14.49
CA GLY A 74 1.12 2.62 13.82
C GLY A 74 0.51 1.76 12.72
N ILE A 75 -0.62 1.09 13.00
CA ILE A 75 -1.35 0.30 11.99
C ILE A 75 -1.85 1.18 10.85
N ILE A 76 -2.37 2.38 11.14
CA ILE A 76 -2.82 3.33 10.10
C ILE A 76 -1.65 3.72 9.18
N TYR A 77 -0.46 4.01 9.74
CA TYR A 77 0.71 4.33 8.92
C TYR A 77 1.15 3.18 8.02
N ILE A 78 1.06 1.94 8.51
CA ILE A 78 1.38 0.76 7.70
C ILE A 78 0.40 0.61 6.53
N ILE A 79 -0.90 0.82 6.77
CA ILE A 79 -1.93 0.79 5.71
C ILE A 79 -1.65 1.87 4.65
N ILE A 80 -1.29 3.08 5.08
CA ILE A 80 -0.91 4.16 4.16
C ILE A 80 0.33 3.76 3.34
N GLY A 81 1.33 3.16 3.97
CA GLY A 81 2.55 2.69 3.27
C GLY A 81 2.26 1.64 2.20
N ILE A 82 1.43 0.63 2.50
CA ILE A 82 0.96 -0.36 1.52
C ILE A 82 0.28 0.33 0.34
N PHE A 83 -0.57 1.31 0.63
CA PHE A 83 -1.29 2.04 -0.41
C PHE A 83 -0.34 2.78 -1.36
N VAL A 84 0.66 3.47 -0.80
CA VAL A 84 1.69 4.17 -1.57
C VAL A 84 2.50 3.19 -2.43
N LEU A 85 2.86 2.01 -1.91
CA LEU A 85 3.56 0.98 -2.68
C LEU A 85 2.75 0.49 -3.88
N LYS A 86 1.45 0.27 -3.68
CA LYS A 86 0.56 -0.17 -4.77
C LYS A 86 0.39 0.91 -5.83
N VAL A 87 0.00 2.12 -5.42
CA VAL A 87 -0.20 3.25 -6.35
C VAL A 87 1.11 3.62 -7.05
N GLY A 88 2.24 3.59 -6.34
CA GLY A 88 3.55 3.87 -6.93
C GLY A 88 3.95 2.85 -8.00
N GLY A 89 3.69 1.56 -7.78
CA GLY A 89 3.95 0.52 -8.79
C GLY A 89 3.11 0.73 -10.04
N GLU A 90 1.81 0.97 -9.87
CA GLU A 90 0.89 1.27 -10.99
C GLU A 90 1.27 2.56 -11.72
N PHE A 91 1.73 3.59 -11.00
CA PHE A 91 2.17 4.86 -11.57
C PHE A 91 3.48 4.73 -12.38
N ILE A 92 4.41 3.88 -11.93
CA ILE A 92 5.64 3.58 -12.69
C ILE A 92 5.27 2.92 -14.02
N LEU A 93 4.36 1.95 -14.00
CA LEU A 93 3.88 1.29 -15.22
C LEU A 93 3.19 2.28 -16.15
N TYR A 94 2.37 3.18 -15.61
CA TYR A 94 1.74 4.27 -16.37
C TYR A 94 2.78 5.17 -17.05
N ILE A 95 3.80 5.64 -16.33
CA ILE A 95 4.88 6.48 -16.92
C ILE A 95 5.65 5.72 -18.00
N LEU A 96 5.90 4.43 -17.82
CA LEU A 96 6.65 3.62 -18.79
C LEU A 96 5.85 3.29 -20.05
N CYS A 97 4.52 3.36 -19.96
CA CYS A 97 3.58 3.04 -21.04
C CYS A 97 3.11 4.28 -21.82
N GLY A 98 3.10 5.46 -21.17
CA GLY A 98 2.76 6.74 -21.78
C GLY A 98 3.86 7.35 -22.64
#